data_AF-A0A523U830-F1
#
_entry.id   AF-A0A523U830-F1
#
_cell.length_a   1.000
_cell.length_b   1.000
_cell.length_c   1.000
_cell.angle_alpha   90.00
_cell.angle_beta   90.00
_cell.angle_gamma   90.00
#
_symmetry.space_group_name_H-M   'P 1'
#
loop_
_entity.id
_entity.type
_entity.pdbx_description
1 polymer ?
#
loop_
_entity_poly.entity_id
_entity_poly.type
_entity_poly.pdbx_seq_one_letter_code
_entity_poly.pdbx_strand_id
1 'polypeptide(L)'
;MMNEDGQPSKFWAYVAVLVGGVLLLAGVATTVSFLGLPLFLGGDILGPQLGQIAGMFLGLVCGSLALFHGLGSILKRRSSSLRLPPIITFLLIFALVLGLGNLVINYEIATEFLFPPLFVLGAALPTFVVLAWAGRKLGWPLTWRQGALAFVAGSTLSIIVAILLQTIFPYVIYNLLMPFEYFAYSFSELATGTSGFLDKFFSSPLIIIFFIITALQAPIPEEFAKALGITMFGRKRVLDERQAFMIGLASGAGFAILENMLYEGVYAQWSGWTWGGVTLIRGIGSVMHPLCTAIVALGWFRARKMGWGTLLKAYFLAIGLHTLWNGG
;
A
#
# COMPACT_ATOMS: atom_id res chain seq x y z
N MET A 1 15.69 5.84 -22.06
CA MET A 1 16.03 6.87 -23.07
C MET A 1 14.76 7.58 -23.52
N MET A 2 14.80 8.91 -23.73
CA MET A 2 13.79 9.62 -24.53
C MET A 2 14.19 9.41 -26.00
N ASN A 3 13.24 9.10 -26.88
CA ASN A 3 13.48 9.41 -28.30
C ASN A 3 13.47 10.93 -28.46
N GLU A 4 14.15 11.42 -29.48
CA GLU A 4 14.46 12.84 -29.73
C GLU A 4 13.23 13.78 -29.69
N ASP A 5 12.01 13.25 -29.79
CA ASP A 5 10.77 14.04 -29.88
C ASP A 5 10.00 14.23 -28.56
N GLY A 6 10.55 13.87 -27.39
CA GLY A 6 9.85 14.02 -26.12
C GLY A 6 8.61 13.11 -25.96
N GLN A 7 8.46 12.08 -26.80
CA GLN A 7 7.33 11.15 -26.74
C GLN A 7 7.46 10.17 -25.54
N PRO A 8 6.34 9.77 -24.91
CA PRO A 8 6.35 8.75 -23.85
C PRO A 8 6.99 7.44 -24.37
N SER A 9 7.71 6.72 -23.49
CA SER A 9 8.28 5.43 -23.88
C SER A 9 7.14 4.50 -24.22
N LYS A 10 7.06 4.12 -25.50
CA LYS A 10 6.06 3.18 -26.00
C LYS A 10 6.07 1.89 -25.18
N PHE A 11 7.24 1.45 -24.72
CA PHE A 11 7.39 0.29 -23.84
C PHE A 11 6.51 0.36 -22.59
N TRP A 12 6.62 1.42 -21.79
CA TRP A 12 5.82 1.54 -20.56
C TRP A 12 4.32 1.70 -20.82
N ALA A 13 3.96 2.29 -21.96
CA ALA A 13 2.57 2.37 -22.38
C ALA A 13 2.00 0.97 -22.71
N TYR A 14 2.77 0.14 -23.44
CA TYR A 14 2.38 -1.26 -23.71
C TYR A 14 2.33 -2.10 -22.44
N VAL A 15 3.30 -1.95 -21.54
CA VAL A 15 3.28 -2.62 -20.23
C VAL A 15 2.01 -2.24 -19.45
N ALA A 16 1.65 -0.95 -19.40
CA ALA A 16 0.43 -0.51 -18.74
C ALA A 16 -0.85 -1.09 -19.36
N VAL A 17 -0.91 -1.22 -20.70
CA VAL A 17 -2.03 -1.86 -21.39
C VAL A 17 -2.11 -3.36 -21.09
N LEU A 18 -0.98 -4.06 -21.15
CA LEU A 18 -0.93 -5.50 -20.89
C LEU A 18 -1.32 -5.80 -19.44
N VAL A 19 -0.67 -5.12 -18.48
CA VAL A 19 -0.98 -5.27 -17.05
C VAL A 19 -2.42 -4.86 -16.78
N GLY A 20 -2.88 -3.74 -17.35
CA GLY A 20 -4.26 -3.29 -17.21
C GLY A 20 -5.28 -4.30 -17.74
N GLY A 21 -5.02 -4.91 -18.89
CA GLY A 21 -5.86 -5.94 -19.47
C GLY A 21 -5.91 -7.22 -18.62
N VAL A 22 -4.75 -7.70 -18.15
CA VAL A 22 -4.67 -8.88 -17.26
C VAL A 22 -5.41 -8.62 -15.95
N LEU A 23 -5.17 -7.47 -15.32
CA LEU A 23 -5.87 -7.07 -14.09
C LEU A 23 -7.38 -6.97 -14.33
N LEU A 24 -7.81 -6.34 -15.42
CA LEU A 24 -9.24 -6.20 -15.72
C LEU A 24 -9.92 -7.56 -15.88
N LEU A 25 -9.29 -8.50 -16.59
CA LEU A 25 -9.79 -9.88 -16.73
C LEU A 25 -9.86 -10.59 -15.37
N ALA A 26 -8.81 -10.46 -14.54
CA ALA A 26 -8.80 -11.01 -13.19
C ALA A 26 -9.90 -10.39 -12.32
N GLY A 27 -10.15 -9.08 -12.45
CA GLY A 27 -11.24 -8.37 -11.77
C GLY A 27 -12.61 -8.88 -12.16
N VAL A 28 -12.86 -9.06 -13.47
CA VAL A 28 -14.10 -9.64 -13.98
C VAL A 28 -14.30 -11.07 -13.47
N ALA A 29 -13.25 -11.90 -13.52
CA ALA A 29 -13.31 -13.26 -12.98
C ALA A 29 -13.60 -13.26 -11.47
N THR A 30 -12.98 -12.34 -10.72
CA THR A 30 -13.22 -12.18 -9.28
C THR A 30 -14.65 -11.71 -9.00
N THR A 31 -15.21 -10.82 -9.82
CA THR A 31 -16.62 -10.40 -9.72
C THR A 31 -17.58 -11.55 -10.00
N VAL A 32 -17.33 -12.36 -11.02
CA VAL A 32 -18.13 -13.55 -11.31
C VAL A 32 -18.05 -14.54 -10.14
N SER A 33 -16.85 -14.74 -9.59
CA SER A 33 -16.66 -15.58 -8.41
C SER A 33 -17.38 -15.02 -7.18
N PHE A 34 -17.33 -13.71 -6.94
CA PHE A 34 -18.02 -13.03 -5.83
C PHE A 34 -19.54 -13.18 -5.93
N LEU A 35 -20.12 -12.99 -7.12
CA LEU A 35 -21.56 -13.16 -7.32
C LEU A 35 -21.99 -14.63 -7.33
N GLY A 36 -21.10 -15.54 -7.72
CA GLY A 36 -21.38 -16.98 -7.77
C GLY A 36 -21.21 -17.69 -6.43
N LEU A 37 -20.23 -17.30 -5.60
CA LEU A 37 -19.89 -17.97 -4.34
C LEU A 37 -21.08 -18.19 -3.40
N PRO A 38 -21.94 -17.18 -3.16
CA PRO A 38 -23.11 -17.32 -2.29
C PRO A 38 -24.07 -18.42 -2.77
N LEU A 39 -24.15 -18.66 -4.08
CA LEU A 39 -25.02 -19.68 -4.67
C LEU A 39 -24.51 -21.10 -4.46
N PHE A 40 -23.21 -21.29 -4.19
CA PHE A 40 -22.57 -22.60 -4.11
C PHE A 40 -22.15 -23.01 -2.69
N LEU A 41 -21.70 -22.07 -1.86
CA LEU A 41 -21.03 -22.41 -0.59
C LEU A 41 -21.93 -22.39 0.64
N GLY A 42 -23.10 -21.74 0.60
CA GLY A 42 -24.08 -21.70 1.70
C GLY A 42 -23.48 -21.54 3.11
N GLY A 43 -23.35 -20.32 3.62
CA GLY A 43 -22.80 -20.07 4.97
C GLY A 43 -22.20 -18.67 5.12
N ASP A 44 -21.50 -18.43 6.23
CA ASP A 44 -20.75 -17.18 6.44
C ASP A 44 -19.54 -17.12 5.50
N ILE A 45 -19.64 -16.24 4.51
CA ILE A 45 -18.67 -16.07 3.42
C ILE A 45 -18.02 -14.69 3.46
N LEU A 46 -18.21 -13.90 4.52
CA LEU A 46 -17.78 -12.51 4.58
C LEU A 46 -16.26 -12.36 4.40
N GLY A 47 -15.46 -13.19 5.06
CA GLY A 47 -13.99 -13.16 4.94
C GLY A 47 -13.49 -13.40 3.50
N PRO A 48 -13.84 -14.54 2.88
CA PRO A 48 -13.55 -14.80 1.47
C PRO A 48 -14.05 -13.69 0.53
N GLN A 49 -15.23 -13.14 0.79
CA GLN A 49 -15.81 -12.03 0.02
C GLN A 49 -14.98 -10.75 0.10
N LEU A 50 -14.45 -10.38 1.27
CA LEU A 50 -13.62 -9.17 1.42
C LEU A 50 -12.29 -9.29 0.67
N GLY A 51 -11.69 -10.48 0.64
CA GLY A 51 -10.54 -10.77 -0.22
C GLY A 51 -10.87 -10.62 -1.72
N GLN A 52 -12.03 -11.11 -2.15
CA GLN A 52 -12.52 -10.92 -3.51
C GLN A 52 -12.79 -9.45 -3.84
N ILE A 53 -13.27 -8.65 -2.88
CA ILE A 53 -13.49 -7.21 -3.08
C ILE A 53 -12.16 -6.48 -3.29
N ALA A 54 -11.08 -6.86 -2.59
CA ALA A 54 -9.73 -6.37 -2.88
C ALA A 54 -9.26 -6.77 -4.29
N GLY A 55 -9.53 -8.00 -4.71
CA GLY A 55 -9.27 -8.47 -6.07
C GLY A 55 -10.07 -7.70 -7.14
N MET A 56 -11.34 -7.39 -6.87
CA MET A 56 -12.18 -6.55 -7.73
C MET A 56 -11.66 -5.12 -7.80
N PHE A 57 -11.23 -4.54 -6.69
CA PHE A 57 -10.62 -3.21 -6.68
C PHE A 57 -9.36 -3.18 -7.56
N LEU A 58 -8.44 -4.12 -7.37
CA LEU A 58 -7.25 -4.23 -8.20
C LEU A 58 -7.57 -4.45 -9.67
N GLY A 59 -8.51 -5.35 -9.96
CA GLY A 59 -8.81 -5.71 -11.33
C GLY A 59 -9.61 -4.64 -12.06
N LEU A 60 -10.74 -4.22 -11.49
CA LEU A 60 -11.65 -3.29 -12.14
C LEU A 60 -11.15 -1.85 -12.04
N VAL A 61 -10.70 -1.38 -10.88
CA VAL A 61 -10.25 0.02 -10.72
C VAL A 61 -8.84 0.19 -11.26
N CYS A 62 -7.86 -0.54 -10.71
CA CYS A 62 -6.47 -0.37 -11.13
C CYS A 62 -6.24 -0.86 -12.57
N GLY A 63 -6.88 -1.98 -12.97
CA GLY A 63 -6.82 -2.47 -14.35
C GLY A 63 -7.41 -1.49 -15.36
N SER A 64 -8.58 -0.91 -15.09
CA SER A 64 -9.19 0.10 -15.97
C SER A 64 -8.33 1.37 -16.07
N LEU A 65 -7.79 1.87 -14.96
CA LEU A 65 -6.91 3.05 -14.96
C LEU A 65 -5.66 2.80 -15.79
N ALA A 66 -4.99 1.66 -15.60
CA ALA A 66 -3.80 1.29 -16.37
C ALA A 66 -4.09 1.15 -17.86
N LEU A 67 -5.19 0.46 -18.21
CA LEU A 67 -5.61 0.25 -19.59
C LEU A 67 -5.97 1.57 -20.27
N PHE A 68 -6.80 2.40 -19.64
CA PHE A 68 -7.24 3.69 -20.17
C PHE A 68 -6.06 4.63 -20.42
N HIS A 69 -5.17 4.77 -19.43
CA HIS A 69 -4.04 5.66 -19.54
C HIS A 69 -2.91 5.12 -20.43
N GLY A 70 -2.73 3.80 -20.48
CA GLY A 70 -1.83 3.11 -21.39
C GLY A 70 -2.24 3.30 -22.85
N LEU A 71 -3.51 2.98 -23.18
CA LEU A 71 -4.08 3.19 -24.51
C LEU A 71 -4.05 4.67 -24.90
N GLY A 72 -4.44 5.57 -23.98
CA GLY A 72 -4.36 7.00 -24.20
C GLY A 72 -2.93 7.49 -24.52
N SER A 73 -1.91 6.86 -23.94
CA SER A 73 -0.51 7.17 -24.26
C SER A 73 -0.09 6.64 -25.63
N ILE A 74 -0.51 5.43 -26.02
CA ILE A 74 -0.24 4.85 -27.34
C ILE A 74 -0.90 5.70 -28.44
N LEU A 75 -2.14 6.10 -28.20
CA LEU A 75 -2.93 6.96 -29.10
C LEU A 75 -2.52 8.43 -29.06
N LYS A 76 -1.44 8.79 -28.36
CA LYS A 76 -0.92 10.16 -28.22
C LYS A 76 -1.95 11.17 -27.70
N ARG A 77 -2.96 10.73 -26.95
CA ARG A 77 -3.94 11.63 -26.32
C ARG A 77 -3.27 12.40 -25.19
N ARG A 78 -3.59 13.70 -25.08
CA ARG A 78 -3.11 14.53 -23.95
C ARG A 78 -3.82 14.11 -22.67
N SER A 79 -3.12 14.17 -21.54
CA SER A 79 -3.72 13.97 -20.21
C SER A 79 -3.97 15.33 -19.57
N SER A 80 -5.13 15.52 -18.97
CA SER A 80 -5.44 16.70 -18.16
C SER A 80 -4.63 16.70 -16.85
N SER A 81 -4.59 17.87 -16.19
CA SER A 81 -4.02 18.02 -14.84
C SER A 81 -4.87 17.26 -13.82
N LEU A 82 -4.21 16.57 -12.89
CA LEU A 82 -4.86 15.87 -11.79
C LEU A 82 -5.40 16.91 -10.81
N ARG A 83 -6.70 16.83 -10.50
CA ARG A 83 -7.34 17.64 -9.46
C ARG A 83 -8.31 16.76 -8.69
N LEU A 84 -8.16 16.73 -7.38
CA LEU A 84 -9.05 16.01 -6.48
C LEU A 84 -10.05 16.98 -5.83
N PRO A 85 -11.22 16.47 -5.37
CA PRO A 85 -12.15 17.19 -4.52
C PRO A 85 -11.50 17.88 -3.30
N PRO A 86 -12.19 18.81 -2.65
CA PRO A 86 -11.76 19.38 -1.37
C PRO A 86 -11.54 18.31 -0.30
N ILE A 87 -10.57 18.55 0.59
CA ILE A 87 -10.26 17.67 1.72
C ILE A 87 -11.52 17.35 2.55
N ILE A 88 -12.33 18.38 2.79
CA ILE A 88 -13.58 18.27 3.57
C ILE A 88 -14.53 17.24 2.95
N THR A 89 -14.59 17.15 1.61
CA THR A 89 -15.44 16.17 0.93
C THR A 89 -15.04 14.74 1.31
N PHE A 90 -13.73 14.43 1.29
CA PHE A 90 -13.26 13.11 1.69
C PHE A 90 -13.51 12.81 3.17
N LEU A 91 -13.30 13.77 4.05
CA LEU A 91 -13.55 13.61 5.50
C LEU A 91 -15.02 13.37 5.82
N LEU A 92 -15.93 14.12 5.19
CA LEU A 92 -17.37 13.96 5.39
C LEU A 92 -17.86 12.61 4.88
N ILE A 93 -17.42 12.19 3.69
CA ILE A 93 -17.79 10.88 3.14
C ILE A 93 -17.18 9.77 4.02
N PHE A 94 -15.95 9.94 4.52
CA PHE A 94 -15.32 8.96 5.39
C PHE A 94 -16.08 8.78 6.72
N ALA A 95 -16.49 9.88 7.36
CA ALA A 95 -17.31 9.83 8.56
C ALA A 95 -18.66 9.12 8.30
N LEU A 96 -19.30 9.39 7.16
CA LEU A 96 -20.53 8.70 6.75
C LEU A 96 -20.29 7.21 6.52
N VAL A 97 -19.20 6.85 5.83
CA VAL A 97 -18.82 5.45 5.55
C VAL A 97 -18.56 4.68 6.84
N LEU A 98 -17.86 5.27 7.81
CA LEU A 98 -17.66 4.65 9.12
C LEU A 98 -18.99 4.43 9.82
N GLY A 99 -19.86 5.44 9.90
CA GLY A 99 -21.16 5.34 10.55
C GLY A 99 -22.06 4.28 9.90
N LEU A 100 -22.17 4.30 8.57
CA LEU A 100 -22.97 3.34 7.82
C LEU A 100 -22.40 1.93 7.89
N GLY A 101 -21.07 1.76 7.78
CA GLY A 101 -20.45 0.43 7.83
C GLY A 101 -20.61 -0.22 9.20
N ASN A 102 -20.49 0.57 10.28
CA ASN A 102 -20.79 0.11 11.64
C ASN A 102 -22.25 -0.35 11.76
N LEU A 103 -23.19 0.42 11.24
CA LEU A 103 -24.62 0.10 11.28
C LEU A 103 -24.93 -1.15 10.47
N VAL A 104 -24.39 -1.27 9.25
CA VAL A 104 -24.60 -2.43 8.38
C VAL A 104 -24.09 -3.72 9.03
N ILE A 105 -22.87 -3.72 9.58
CA ILE A 105 -22.30 -4.92 10.21
C ILE A 105 -23.05 -5.27 11.50
N ASN A 106 -23.23 -4.32 12.41
CA ASN A 106 -23.77 -4.61 13.75
C ASN A 106 -25.25 -5.04 13.74
N TYR A 107 -26.01 -4.63 12.72
CA TYR A 107 -27.42 -5.00 12.56
C TYR A 107 -27.68 -5.97 11.39
N GLU A 108 -26.62 -6.53 10.80
CA GLU A 108 -26.67 -7.49 9.69
C GLU A 108 -27.55 -7.03 8.50
N ILE A 109 -27.56 -5.73 8.21
CA ILE A 109 -28.46 -5.15 7.19
C ILE A 109 -27.89 -5.39 5.80
N ALA A 110 -28.31 -6.49 5.17
CA ALA A 110 -27.89 -6.86 3.82
C ALA A 110 -26.36 -6.72 3.63
N THR A 111 -25.60 -7.18 4.63
CA THR A 111 -24.16 -6.95 4.78
C THR A 111 -23.40 -7.31 3.51
N GLU A 112 -23.74 -8.42 2.86
CA GLU A 112 -23.11 -8.91 1.63
C GLU A 112 -23.21 -7.93 0.45
N PHE A 113 -24.20 -7.03 0.44
CA PHE A 113 -24.45 -6.08 -0.65
C PHE A 113 -24.05 -4.65 -0.28
N LEU A 114 -24.38 -4.21 0.95
CA LEU A 114 -24.17 -2.84 1.38
C LEU A 114 -22.77 -2.59 1.92
N PHE A 115 -22.15 -3.59 2.56
CA PHE A 115 -20.84 -3.42 3.18
C PHE A 115 -19.67 -3.34 2.17
N PRO A 116 -19.62 -4.12 1.07
CA PRO A 116 -18.49 -4.08 0.12
C PRO A 116 -18.07 -2.68 -0.36
N PRO A 117 -18.99 -1.79 -0.81
CA PRO A 117 -18.59 -0.45 -1.20
C PRO A 117 -18.12 0.39 -0.01
N LEU A 118 -18.71 0.22 1.18
CA LEU A 118 -18.29 0.93 2.40
C LEU A 118 -16.89 0.50 2.84
N PHE A 119 -16.58 -0.79 2.73
CA PHE A 119 -15.27 -1.36 2.98
C PHE A 119 -14.19 -0.74 2.07
N VAL A 120 -14.42 -0.70 0.76
CA VAL A 120 -13.46 -0.09 -0.19
C VAL A 120 -13.29 1.40 0.10
N LEU A 121 -14.38 2.12 0.38
CA LEU A 121 -14.33 3.54 0.68
C LEU A 121 -13.63 3.84 2.02
N GLY A 122 -13.84 2.99 3.03
CA GLY A 122 -13.18 3.08 4.34
C GLY A 122 -11.66 3.04 4.19
N ALA A 123 -11.17 2.04 3.46
CA ALA A 123 -9.75 1.89 3.15
C ALA A 123 -9.18 3.05 2.30
N ALA A 124 -9.98 3.58 1.38
CA ALA A 124 -9.52 4.52 0.35
C ALA A 124 -9.48 5.99 0.78
N LEU A 125 -10.57 6.49 1.38
CA LEU A 125 -10.80 7.92 1.57
C LEU A 125 -9.71 8.65 2.40
N PRO A 126 -9.16 8.06 3.48
CA PRO A 126 -8.09 8.70 4.24
C PRO A 126 -6.83 8.98 3.40
N THR A 127 -6.47 8.07 2.49
CA THR A 127 -5.32 8.28 1.60
C THR A 127 -5.56 9.41 0.60
N PHE A 128 -6.80 9.55 0.12
CA PHE A 128 -7.18 10.64 -0.79
C PHE A 128 -7.20 12.01 -0.09
N VAL A 129 -7.44 12.08 1.21
CA VAL A 129 -7.27 13.33 2.00
C VAL A 129 -5.84 13.84 1.86
N VAL A 130 -4.85 12.96 2.01
CA VAL A 130 -3.42 13.30 1.90
C VAL A 130 -3.08 13.78 0.50
N LEU A 131 -3.52 13.05 -0.52
CA LEU A 131 -3.30 13.43 -1.92
C LEU A 131 -3.95 14.77 -2.26
N ALA A 132 -5.17 15.01 -1.78
CA ALA A 132 -5.88 16.26 -2.03
C ALA A 132 -5.22 17.44 -1.33
N TRP A 133 -4.75 17.25 -0.10
CA TRP A 133 -4.01 18.27 0.66
C TRP A 133 -2.67 18.60 0.00
N ALA A 134 -1.85 17.59 -0.29
CA ALA A 134 -0.54 17.77 -0.90
C ALA A 134 -0.66 18.37 -2.31
N GLY A 135 -1.62 17.89 -3.10
CA GLY A 135 -1.89 18.41 -4.44
C GLY A 135 -2.18 19.91 -4.43
N ARG A 136 -2.99 20.39 -3.48
CA ARG A 136 -3.26 21.83 -3.30
C ARG A 136 -2.02 22.60 -2.89
N LYS A 137 -1.25 22.09 -1.93
CA LYS A 137 -0.03 22.75 -1.43
C LYS A 137 1.09 22.82 -2.47
N LEU A 138 1.19 21.81 -3.33
CA LEU A 138 2.23 21.71 -4.35
C LEU A 138 1.83 22.33 -5.71
N GLY A 139 0.56 22.71 -5.89
CA GLY A 139 0.06 23.30 -7.12
C GLY A 139 -0.25 22.29 -8.23
N TRP A 140 -0.68 21.07 -7.87
CA TRP A 140 -1.08 19.99 -8.79
C TRP A 140 -0.04 19.67 -9.88
N PRO A 141 1.18 19.25 -9.51
CA PRO A 141 2.28 19.06 -10.46
C PRO A 141 2.12 17.82 -11.38
N LEU A 142 1.04 17.03 -11.19
CA LEU A 142 0.79 15.81 -11.95
C LEU A 142 -0.33 15.98 -12.96
N THR A 143 -0.18 15.25 -14.06
CA THR A 143 -1.31 14.88 -14.92
C THR A 143 -2.08 13.70 -14.33
N TRP A 144 -3.35 13.56 -14.72
CA TRP A 144 -4.18 12.40 -14.38
C TRP A 144 -3.48 11.07 -14.69
N ARG A 145 -2.87 10.95 -15.88
CA ARG A 145 -2.08 9.79 -16.27
C ARG A 145 -0.94 9.48 -15.30
N GLN A 146 -0.18 10.49 -14.89
CA GLN A 146 0.94 10.27 -13.97
C GLN A 146 0.47 9.82 -12.59
N GLY A 147 -0.54 10.52 -12.03
CA GLY A 147 -1.11 10.15 -10.73
C GLY A 147 -1.71 8.76 -10.74
N ALA A 148 -2.53 8.44 -11.74
CA ALA A 148 -3.20 7.15 -11.84
C ALA A 148 -2.20 5.99 -12.04
N LEU A 149 -1.21 6.13 -12.93
CA LEU A 149 -0.24 5.05 -13.13
C LEU A 149 0.70 4.86 -11.93
N ALA A 150 1.01 5.93 -11.19
CA ALA A 150 1.80 5.83 -9.97
C ALA A 150 1.00 5.10 -8.89
N PHE A 151 -0.27 5.49 -8.72
CA PHE A 151 -1.23 4.82 -7.86
C PHE A 151 -1.37 3.33 -8.18
N VAL A 152 -1.59 2.98 -9.46
CA VAL A 152 -1.67 1.59 -9.89
C VAL A 152 -0.38 0.82 -9.59
N ALA A 153 0.79 1.40 -9.86
CA ALA A 153 2.07 0.76 -9.55
C ALA A 153 2.19 0.44 -8.05
N GLY A 154 1.78 1.37 -7.19
CA GLY A 154 1.70 1.17 -5.74
C GLY A 154 0.72 0.09 -5.31
N SER A 155 -0.49 0.06 -5.89
CA SER A 155 -1.50 -0.95 -5.57
C SER A 155 -1.15 -2.35 -6.08
N THR A 156 -0.28 -2.46 -7.08
CA THR A 156 -0.01 -3.74 -7.77
C THR A 156 1.42 -4.21 -7.55
N LEU A 157 2.36 -3.68 -8.31
CA LEU A 157 3.78 -4.06 -8.28
C LEU A 157 4.33 -4.00 -6.86
N SER A 158 4.04 -2.93 -6.13
CA SER A 158 4.57 -2.76 -4.78
C SER A 158 3.99 -3.77 -3.79
N ILE A 159 2.70 -4.10 -3.87
CA ILE A 159 2.09 -5.13 -3.02
C ILE A 159 2.67 -6.51 -3.34
N ILE A 160 2.77 -6.87 -4.62
CA ILE A 160 3.32 -8.18 -5.04
C ILE A 160 4.76 -8.33 -4.57
N VAL A 161 5.60 -7.31 -4.81
CA VAL A 161 7.00 -7.34 -4.40
C VAL A 161 7.11 -7.33 -2.87
N ALA A 162 6.29 -6.55 -2.16
CA ALA A 162 6.29 -6.54 -0.70
C ALA A 162 5.94 -7.92 -0.14
N ILE A 163 4.88 -8.60 -0.63
CA ILE A 163 4.50 -9.94 -0.18
C ILE A 163 5.63 -10.96 -0.42
N LEU A 164 6.23 -10.93 -1.62
CA LEU A 164 7.35 -11.82 -1.96
C LEU A 164 8.54 -11.59 -1.02
N LEU A 165 8.96 -10.34 -0.83
CA LEU A 165 10.07 -10.02 0.04
C LEU A 165 9.74 -10.30 1.50
N GLN A 166 8.53 -10.01 1.97
CA GLN A 166 8.10 -10.31 3.34
C GLN A 166 7.99 -11.81 3.63
N THR A 167 7.80 -12.65 2.61
CA THR A 167 7.85 -14.12 2.77
C THR A 167 9.29 -14.64 2.74
N ILE A 168 10.13 -14.09 1.85
CA ILE A 168 11.53 -14.53 1.68
C ILE A 168 12.42 -14.04 2.82
N PHE A 169 12.29 -12.78 3.27
CA PHE A 169 13.19 -12.16 4.24
C PHE A 169 13.20 -12.88 5.59
N PRO A 170 12.07 -13.23 6.22
CA PRO A 170 12.06 -14.01 7.45
C PRO A 170 12.78 -15.35 7.30
N TYR A 171 12.59 -16.04 6.17
CA TYR A 171 13.28 -17.30 5.91
C TYR A 171 14.80 -17.09 5.79
N VAL A 172 15.25 -16.05 5.07
CA VAL A 172 16.68 -15.71 4.96
C VAL A 172 17.25 -15.34 6.33
N ILE A 173 16.58 -14.49 7.10
CA ILE A 173 16.99 -14.07 8.45
C ILE A 173 17.07 -15.30 9.36
N TYR A 174 16.06 -16.17 9.35
CA TYR A 174 16.06 -17.41 10.10
C TYR A 174 17.29 -18.26 9.77
N ASN A 175 17.55 -18.54 8.49
CA ASN A 175 18.72 -19.31 8.07
C ASN A 175 20.07 -18.65 8.45
N LEU A 176 20.14 -17.31 8.47
CA LEU A 176 21.32 -16.58 8.93
C LEU A 176 21.51 -16.66 10.45
N LEU A 177 20.42 -16.74 11.22
CA LEU A 177 20.44 -16.80 12.68
C LEU A 177 20.56 -18.22 13.21
N MET A 178 20.12 -19.24 12.47
CA MET A 178 20.17 -20.66 12.84
C MET A 178 21.54 -21.12 13.37
N PRO A 179 22.69 -20.77 12.75
CA PRO A 179 24.01 -21.14 13.27
C PRO A 179 24.33 -20.52 14.65
N PHE A 180 23.64 -19.45 15.02
CA PHE A 180 23.82 -18.74 16.29
C PHE A 180 22.82 -19.16 17.37
N GLU A 181 21.88 -20.05 17.06
CA GLU A 181 20.89 -20.55 18.02
C GLU A 181 21.58 -21.22 19.22
N TYR A 182 22.70 -21.90 19.00
CA TYR A 182 23.51 -22.50 20.05
C TYR A 182 24.07 -21.46 21.04
N PHE A 183 24.51 -20.29 20.56
CA PHE A 183 24.95 -19.19 21.43
C PHE A 183 23.79 -18.62 22.26
N ALA A 184 22.58 -18.58 21.67
CA ALA A 184 21.38 -18.12 22.35
C ALA A 184 20.96 -19.06 23.51
N TYR A 185 21.07 -20.38 23.31
CA TYR A 185 20.89 -21.38 24.37
C TYR A 185 21.90 -21.20 25.50
N SER A 186 23.19 -20.97 25.19
CA SER A 186 24.24 -20.74 26.19
C SER A 186 24.03 -19.47 27.03
N PHE A 187 23.45 -18.40 26.46
CA PHE A 187 23.07 -17.21 27.23
C PHE A 187 21.82 -17.44 28.11
N SER A 188 20.89 -18.29 27.67
CA SER A 188 19.69 -18.63 28.45
C SER A 188 20.02 -19.45 29.70
N GLU A 189 21.05 -20.31 29.62
CA GLU A 189 21.59 -21.06 30.76
C GLU A 189 22.32 -20.15 31.76
N LEU A 190 22.90 -19.03 31.31
CA LEU A 190 23.53 -18.04 32.19
C LEU A 190 22.49 -17.24 33.02
N ALA A 191 21.23 -17.19 32.55
CA ALA A 191 20.14 -16.44 33.17
C ALA A 191 19.27 -17.27 34.14
N THR A 192 19.64 -18.53 34.43
CA THR A 192 18.82 -19.50 35.20
C THR A 192 18.70 -19.23 36.70
N GLY A 193 18.81 -17.97 37.13
CA GLY A 193 18.54 -17.53 38.50
C GLY A 193 17.13 -16.96 38.73
N THR A 194 16.34 -16.68 37.68
CA THR A 194 15.07 -15.94 37.80
C THR A 194 13.82 -16.77 37.43
N SER A 195 12.75 -16.56 38.20
CA SER A 195 11.48 -17.28 38.16
C SER A 195 10.50 -16.68 37.15
N GLY A 196 9.91 -17.50 36.28
CA GLY A 196 8.77 -17.15 35.42
C GLY A 196 9.08 -17.00 33.92
N PHE A 197 8.10 -17.28 33.07
CA PHE A 197 8.21 -17.16 31.61
C PHE A 197 8.47 -15.72 31.17
N LEU A 198 7.78 -14.75 31.77
CA LEU A 198 7.93 -13.32 31.43
C LEU A 198 9.32 -12.79 31.79
N ASP A 199 9.86 -13.15 32.96
CA ASP A 199 11.22 -12.73 33.35
C ASP A 199 12.27 -13.31 32.41
N LYS A 200 12.14 -14.58 32.00
CA LYS A 200 13.02 -15.19 30.98
C LYS A 200 12.87 -14.55 29.61
N PHE A 201 11.65 -14.20 29.21
CA PHE A 201 11.36 -13.55 27.94
C PHE A 201 11.95 -12.13 27.89
N PHE A 202 11.72 -11.30 28.91
CA PHE A 202 12.24 -9.93 28.98
C PHE A 202 13.74 -9.85 29.31
N SER A 203 14.32 -10.86 29.99
CA SER A 203 15.77 -10.91 30.23
C SER A 203 16.56 -11.50 29.06
N SER A 204 15.88 -12.09 28.06
CA SER A 204 16.54 -12.68 26.90
C SER A 204 16.92 -11.60 25.88
N PRO A 205 18.20 -11.45 25.49
CA PRO A 205 18.60 -10.56 24.40
C PRO A 205 17.87 -10.85 23.08
N LEU A 206 17.32 -12.06 22.93
CA LEU A 206 16.53 -12.46 21.77
C LEU A 206 15.22 -11.69 21.64
N ILE A 207 14.65 -11.17 22.73
CA ILE A 207 13.41 -10.38 22.66
C ILE A 207 13.64 -9.06 21.92
N ILE A 208 14.80 -8.42 22.15
CA ILE A 208 15.21 -7.20 21.45
C ILE A 208 15.42 -7.51 19.97
N ILE A 209 16.08 -8.64 19.67
CA ILE A 209 16.27 -9.10 18.29
C ILE A 209 14.92 -9.39 17.63
N PHE A 210 13.99 -10.05 18.32
CA PHE A 210 12.65 -10.34 17.83
C PHE A 210 11.85 -9.06 17.56
N PHE A 211 11.88 -8.07 18.46
CA PHE A 211 11.21 -6.79 18.24
C PHE A 211 11.85 -5.98 17.12
N ILE A 212 13.18 -5.94 17.04
CA ILE A 212 13.90 -5.28 15.93
C ILE A 212 13.54 -5.95 14.60
N ILE A 213 13.51 -7.29 14.55
CA ILE A 213 13.11 -8.02 13.35
C ILE A 213 11.66 -7.70 13.04
N THR A 214 10.72 -7.84 13.98
CA THR A 214 9.28 -7.63 13.72
C THR A 214 9.00 -6.18 13.29
N ALA A 215 9.66 -5.19 13.91
CA ALA A 215 9.46 -3.79 13.60
C ALA A 215 10.11 -3.38 12.26
N LEU A 216 11.26 -3.97 11.87
CA LEU A 216 11.97 -3.63 10.63
C LEU A 216 11.57 -4.50 9.43
N GLN A 217 11.07 -5.72 9.67
CA GLN A 217 10.85 -6.72 8.64
C GLN A 217 9.77 -6.32 7.64
N ALA A 218 8.71 -5.62 8.07
CA ALA A 218 7.72 -5.07 7.14
C ALA A 218 8.21 -3.76 6.46
N PRO A 219 8.68 -2.72 7.18
CA PRO A 219 9.07 -1.45 6.56
C PRO A 219 10.14 -1.52 5.48
N ILE A 220 11.19 -2.33 5.67
CA ILE A 220 12.29 -2.44 4.69
C ILE A 220 11.77 -2.91 3.32
N PRO A 221 11.20 -4.11 3.17
CA PRO A 221 10.73 -4.58 1.87
C PRO A 221 9.60 -3.71 1.31
N GLU A 222 8.75 -3.15 2.16
CA GLU A 222 7.64 -2.30 1.70
C GLU A 222 8.11 -0.97 1.10
N GLU A 223 9.01 -0.24 1.77
CA GLU A 223 9.55 1.00 1.21
C GLU A 223 10.31 0.74 -0.08
N PHE A 224 11.02 -0.39 -0.17
CA PHE A 224 11.69 -0.80 -1.40
C PHE A 224 10.68 -1.05 -2.51
N ALA A 225 9.67 -1.87 -2.24
CA ALA A 225 8.65 -2.25 -3.21
C ALA A 225 7.85 -1.03 -3.70
N LYS A 226 7.48 -0.12 -2.81
CA LYS A 226 6.81 1.16 -3.13
C LYS A 226 7.68 2.05 -4.01
N ALA A 227 8.99 2.04 -3.80
CA ALA A 227 9.91 2.85 -4.60
C ALA A 227 10.05 2.39 -6.06
N LEU A 228 9.80 1.10 -6.36
CA LEU A 228 9.92 0.56 -7.72
C LEU A 228 8.98 1.26 -8.71
N GLY A 229 7.74 1.56 -8.29
CA GLY A 229 6.75 2.25 -9.13
C GLY A 229 7.21 3.62 -9.62
N ILE A 230 8.04 4.32 -8.85
CA ILE A 230 8.60 5.63 -9.20
C ILE A 230 9.55 5.52 -10.40
N THR A 231 10.33 4.44 -10.45
CA THR A 231 11.36 4.24 -11.48
C THR A 231 10.77 4.02 -12.89
N MET A 232 9.53 3.53 -12.97
CA MET A 232 8.81 3.29 -14.23
C MET A 232 8.57 4.56 -15.04
N PHE A 233 8.39 5.70 -14.36
CA PHE A 233 8.28 7.00 -15.03
C PHE A 233 9.60 7.41 -15.70
N GLY A 234 10.73 6.91 -15.19
CA GLY A 234 12.07 7.18 -15.70
C GLY A 234 12.57 8.57 -15.32
N ARG A 235 13.89 8.69 -15.10
CA ARG A 235 14.50 9.93 -14.59
C ARG A 235 14.14 11.15 -15.44
N LYS A 236 14.25 11.06 -16.76
CA LYS A 236 14.01 12.22 -17.65
C LYS A 236 12.58 12.78 -17.63
N ARG A 237 11.58 12.03 -17.15
CA ARG A 237 10.16 12.47 -17.17
C ARG A 237 9.69 13.16 -15.91
N VAL A 238 10.41 12.99 -14.81
CA VAL A 238 10.16 13.72 -13.58
C VAL A 238 11.00 14.99 -13.65
N LEU A 239 10.33 16.13 -13.72
CA LEU A 239 10.90 17.42 -14.07
C LEU A 239 11.40 18.19 -12.84
N ASP A 240 10.66 18.11 -11.73
CA ASP A 240 10.97 18.84 -10.51
C ASP A 240 10.67 18.02 -9.25
N GLU A 241 11.07 18.58 -8.10
CA GLU A 241 10.92 17.95 -6.79
C GLU A 241 9.45 17.78 -6.37
N ARG A 242 8.57 18.73 -6.73
CA ARG A 242 7.15 18.68 -6.39
C ARG A 242 6.49 17.52 -7.12
N GLN A 243 6.84 17.34 -8.39
CA GLN A 243 6.38 16.24 -9.22
C GLN A 243 6.89 14.89 -8.69
N ALA A 244 8.18 14.80 -8.33
CA ALA A 244 8.76 13.60 -7.73
C ALA A 244 8.03 13.20 -6.44
N PHE A 245 7.87 14.16 -5.54
CA PHE A 245 7.19 13.98 -4.27
C PHE A 245 5.73 13.53 -4.48
N MET A 246 4.99 14.18 -5.38
CA MET A 246 3.60 13.84 -5.65
C MET A 246 3.42 12.47 -6.34
N ILE A 247 4.37 12.04 -7.19
CA ILE A 247 4.39 10.67 -7.74
C ILE A 247 4.57 9.65 -6.62
N GLY A 248 5.49 9.90 -5.69
CA GLY A 248 5.70 9.03 -4.54
C GLY A 248 4.47 8.97 -3.62
N LEU A 249 3.82 10.12 -3.36
CA LEU A 249 2.55 10.16 -2.61
C LEU A 249 1.48 9.29 -3.27
N ALA A 250 1.29 9.43 -4.59
CA ALA A 250 0.28 8.64 -5.32
C ALA A 250 0.57 7.14 -5.28
N SER A 251 1.85 6.74 -5.42
CA SER A 251 2.27 5.35 -5.31
C SER A 251 2.07 4.80 -3.89
N GLY A 252 2.49 5.53 -2.86
CA GLY A 252 2.29 5.10 -1.48
C GLY A 252 0.81 5.05 -1.09
N ALA A 253 -0.03 5.92 -1.66
CA ALA A 253 -1.49 5.86 -1.48
C ALA A 253 -2.07 4.58 -2.07
N GLY A 254 -1.69 4.21 -3.30
CA GLY A 254 -2.14 2.97 -3.92
C GLY A 254 -1.80 1.73 -3.08
N PHE A 255 -0.61 1.70 -2.49
CA PHE A 255 -0.19 0.64 -1.56
C PHE A 255 -1.04 0.66 -0.27
N ALA A 256 -1.18 1.82 0.36
CA ALA A 256 -1.91 1.99 1.61
C ALA A 256 -3.36 1.53 1.52
N ILE A 257 -4.06 1.80 0.41
CA ILE A 257 -5.45 1.37 0.24
C ILE A 257 -5.55 -0.15 0.28
N LEU A 258 -4.67 -0.86 -0.44
CA LEU A 258 -4.70 -2.32 -0.45
C LEU A 258 -4.35 -2.91 0.91
N GLU A 259 -3.33 -2.35 1.56
CA GLU A 259 -2.97 -2.78 2.89
C GLU A 259 -4.12 -2.52 3.88
N ASN A 260 -4.76 -1.35 3.82
CA ASN A 260 -5.95 -1.06 4.63
C ASN A 260 -7.05 -2.09 4.42
N MET A 261 -7.36 -2.46 3.18
CA MET A 261 -8.34 -3.51 2.87
C MET A 261 -7.94 -4.86 3.49
N LEU A 262 -6.66 -5.24 3.45
CA LEU A 262 -6.20 -6.50 4.06
C LEU A 262 -6.43 -6.50 5.58
N TYR A 263 -6.07 -5.43 6.27
CA TYR A 263 -6.28 -5.34 7.72
C TYR A 263 -7.77 -5.23 8.07
N GLU A 264 -8.49 -4.31 7.46
CA GLU A 264 -9.93 -4.12 7.69
C GLU A 264 -10.72 -5.41 7.42
N GLY A 265 -10.30 -6.21 6.43
CA GLY A 265 -10.93 -7.47 6.07
C GLY A 265 -10.86 -8.51 7.20
N VAL A 266 -9.75 -8.55 7.93
CA VAL A 266 -9.57 -9.44 9.09
C VAL A 266 -10.49 -9.04 10.25
N TYR A 267 -10.68 -7.73 10.47
CA TYR A 267 -11.44 -7.21 11.62
C TYR A 267 -12.94 -7.05 11.36
N ALA A 268 -13.36 -6.99 10.10
CA ALA A 268 -14.77 -6.94 9.69
C ALA A 268 -15.59 -8.16 10.13
N GLN A 269 -14.95 -9.30 10.40
CA GLN A 269 -15.62 -10.52 10.84
C GLN A 269 -16.03 -10.50 12.33
N TRP A 270 -15.54 -9.53 13.11
CA TRP A 270 -15.72 -9.53 14.57
C TRP A 270 -16.91 -8.68 15.01
N SER A 271 -16.92 -7.41 14.60
CA SER A 271 -18.05 -6.49 14.82
C SER A 271 -17.88 -5.23 13.98
N GLY A 272 -18.95 -4.47 13.80
CA GLY A 272 -18.89 -3.16 13.17
C GLY A 272 -17.98 -2.21 13.92
N TRP A 273 -17.98 -2.25 15.25
CA TRP A 273 -17.14 -1.40 16.10
C TRP A 273 -15.66 -1.70 15.94
N THR A 274 -15.30 -2.98 15.86
CA THR A 274 -13.91 -3.41 15.63
C THR A 274 -13.43 -2.98 14.26
N TRP A 275 -14.23 -3.21 13.21
CA TRP A 275 -13.92 -2.73 11.86
C TRP A 275 -13.79 -1.21 11.81
N GLY A 276 -14.76 -0.48 12.35
CA GLY A 276 -14.78 0.97 12.33
C GLY A 276 -13.60 1.59 13.09
N GLY A 277 -13.26 1.03 14.26
CA GLY A 277 -12.10 1.45 15.05
C GLY A 277 -10.79 1.22 14.29
N VAL A 278 -10.60 0.03 13.71
CA VAL A 278 -9.42 -0.28 12.91
C VAL A 278 -9.33 0.60 11.67
N THR A 279 -10.43 0.78 10.93
CA THR A 279 -10.52 1.64 9.75
C THR A 279 -10.14 3.08 10.09
N LEU A 280 -10.57 3.60 11.25
CA LEU A 280 -10.21 4.93 11.71
C LEU A 280 -8.72 5.04 12.05
N ILE A 281 -8.20 4.14 12.90
CA ILE A 281 -6.79 4.16 13.34
C ILE A 281 -5.86 3.99 12.14
N ARG A 282 -6.15 3.02 11.27
CA ARG A 282 -5.41 2.81 10.03
C ARG A 282 -5.59 3.95 9.06
N GLY A 283 -6.77 4.57 8.98
CA GLY A 283 -6.98 5.77 8.18
C GLY A 283 -6.00 6.88 8.58
N ILE A 284 -5.81 7.12 9.87
CA ILE A 284 -4.83 8.09 10.40
C ILE A 284 -3.39 7.64 10.07
N GLY A 285 -3.07 6.36 10.30
CA GLY A 285 -1.76 5.79 10.02
C GLY A 285 -1.38 5.73 8.54
N SER A 286 -2.39 5.61 7.68
CA SER A 286 -2.21 5.41 6.24
C SER A 286 -1.51 6.58 5.57
N VAL A 287 -1.47 7.76 6.20
CA VAL A 287 -0.71 8.95 5.78
C VAL A 287 0.78 8.65 5.63
N MET A 288 1.29 7.72 6.44
CA MET A 288 2.68 7.34 6.47
C MET A 288 3.16 6.70 5.17
N HIS A 289 2.40 5.79 4.54
CA HIS A 289 2.88 5.14 3.31
C HIS A 289 3.06 6.13 2.15
N PRO A 290 2.09 7.01 1.81
CA PRO A 290 2.30 8.11 0.88
C PRO A 290 3.52 8.94 1.24
N LEU A 291 3.66 9.37 2.50
CA LEU A 291 4.74 10.25 2.93
C LEU A 291 6.12 9.60 2.78
N CYS A 292 6.29 8.38 3.30
CA CYS A 292 7.54 7.64 3.22
C CYS A 292 7.93 7.40 1.77
N THR A 293 6.98 6.97 0.93
CA THR A 293 7.24 6.79 -0.51
C THR A 293 7.56 8.10 -1.22
N ALA A 294 6.95 9.22 -0.82
CA ALA A 294 7.26 10.56 -1.34
C ALA A 294 8.68 11.02 -0.96
N ILE A 295 9.13 10.73 0.26
CA ILE A 295 10.51 10.98 0.70
C ILE A 295 11.49 10.19 -0.16
N VAL A 296 11.24 8.89 -0.39
CA VAL A 296 12.10 8.06 -1.25
C VAL A 296 12.08 8.58 -2.71
N ALA A 297 10.91 8.99 -3.23
CA ALA A 297 10.80 9.58 -4.57
C ALA A 297 11.61 10.87 -4.73
N LEU A 298 11.56 11.73 -3.72
CA LEU A 298 12.35 12.96 -3.69
C LEU A 298 13.86 12.65 -3.61
N GLY A 299 14.26 11.69 -2.77
CA GLY A 299 15.63 11.21 -2.70
C GLY A 299 16.13 10.65 -4.03
N TRP A 300 15.32 9.85 -4.71
CA TRP A 300 15.61 9.31 -6.03
C TRP A 300 15.77 10.39 -7.09
N PHE A 301 14.95 11.44 -7.04
CA PHE A 301 15.07 12.59 -7.92
C PHE A 301 16.35 13.39 -7.65
N ARG A 302 16.62 13.72 -6.37
CA ARG A 302 17.80 14.50 -5.95
C ARG A 302 19.12 13.77 -6.19
N ALA A 303 19.13 12.44 -6.15
CA ALA A 303 20.30 11.62 -6.41
C ALA A 303 20.93 11.86 -7.80
N ARG A 304 20.20 12.48 -8.74
CA ARG A 304 20.74 12.90 -10.05
C ARG A 304 21.85 13.94 -9.94
N LYS A 305 21.74 14.85 -8.96
CA LYS A 305 22.69 15.95 -8.74
C LYS A 305 23.57 15.70 -7.52
N MET A 306 23.02 15.05 -6.49
CA MET A 306 23.65 14.90 -5.17
C MET A 306 24.24 13.49 -4.92
N GLY A 307 24.08 12.56 -5.87
CA GLY A 307 24.59 11.19 -5.75
C GLY A 307 23.68 10.25 -4.96
N TRP A 308 24.03 8.96 -4.96
CA TRP A 308 23.20 7.88 -4.38
C TRP A 308 23.05 7.97 -2.86
N GLY A 309 23.97 8.64 -2.16
CA GLY A 309 23.88 8.84 -0.71
C GLY A 309 22.59 9.58 -0.29
N THR A 310 22.07 10.49 -1.11
CA THR A 310 20.79 11.17 -0.83
C THR A 310 19.59 10.21 -0.91
N LEU A 311 19.61 9.25 -1.83
CA LEU A 311 18.57 8.22 -1.92
C LEU A 311 18.64 7.30 -0.70
N LEU A 312 19.82 6.84 -0.31
CA LEU A 312 19.99 5.99 0.87
C LEU A 312 19.50 6.68 2.14
N LYS A 313 19.85 7.96 2.35
CA LYS A 313 19.34 8.76 3.47
C LYS A 313 17.81 8.86 3.46
N ALA A 314 17.22 9.12 2.30
CA ALA A 314 15.76 9.18 2.15
C ALA A 314 15.09 7.82 2.43
N TYR A 315 15.70 6.73 1.98
CA TYR A 315 15.23 5.37 2.19
C TYR A 315 15.30 4.96 3.67
N PHE A 316 16.42 5.18 4.34
CA PHE A 316 16.54 4.90 5.78
C PHE A 316 15.64 5.81 6.63
N LEU A 317 15.44 7.07 6.24
CA LEU A 317 14.48 7.95 6.89
C LEU A 317 13.04 7.41 6.74
N ALA A 318 12.66 6.97 5.54
CA ALA A 318 11.36 6.36 5.28
C ALA A 318 11.16 5.08 6.11
N ILE A 319 12.15 4.18 6.14
CA ILE A 319 12.12 2.98 7.00
C ILE A 319 11.99 3.38 8.47
N GLY A 320 12.77 4.35 8.96
CA GLY A 320 12.74 4.77 10.35
C GLY A 320 11.38 5.33 10.76
N LEU A 321 10.78 6.19 9.94
CA LEU A 321 9.43 6.73 10.16
C LEU A 321 8.38 5.61 10.16
N HIS A 322 8.51 4.65 9.24
CA HIS A 322 7.58 3.54 9.13
C HIS A 322 7.72 2.55 10.29
N THR A 323 8.94 2.23 10.69
CA THR A 323 9.24 1.40 11.84
C THR A 323 8.70 2.01 13.13
N LEU A 324 8.84 3.33 13.31
CA LEU A 324 8.33 4.04 14.48
C LEU A 324 6.81 3.87 14.59
N TRP A 325 6.07 4.03 13.49
CA TRP A 325 4.63 3.82 13.47
C TRP A 325 4.24 2.36 13.76
N ASN A 326 4.96 1.40 13.18
CA ASN A 326 4.67 -0.02 13.42
C ASN A 326 5.03 -0.47 14.85
N GLY A 327 5.98 0.22 15.50
CA GLY A 327 6.47 -0.09 16.84
C GLY A 327 5.62 0.50 17.98
N GLY A 328 4.78 1.51 17.71
CA GLY A 328 3.90 2.15 18.71
C GLY A 328 3.89 3.67 18.63
#